data_AF-A0AAN7MDZ2-F1
#
_entry.id   AF-A0AAN7MDZ2-F1
#
_cell.length_a   1.000
_cell.length_b   1.000
_cell.length_c   1.000
_cell.angle_alpha   90.00
_cell.angle_beta   90.00
_cell.angle_gamma   90.00
#
_symmetry.space_group_name_H-M   'P 1'
#
loop_
_entity.id
_entity.type
_entity.pdbx_description
1 polymer ?
#
loop_
_entity_poly.entity_id
_entity_poly.type
_entity_poly.pdbx_seq_one_letter_code
_entity_poly.pdbx_strand_id
1 'polypeptide(L)'
;MGFEKHRDAYHALVLCLLAVWSLAPEPVDGGITSNWVRDANLSADMPLWSDVFRVPPGYNAPQQVHITQGDYVGKGVIISWITPDEPGSNTVVYWAENSTVKSRAEGIVLTYTYYNYTSGYIHHCTIERLEYDTKYYYEVGIGNTTRAFWFITPPGLGPDIPYNFGLIVMNMLGDQGEDKPFKPYTYRFHVPYGASWSTAPFWYSIKRASAHIIVMASYSSYVKHYMEGETMRVMYEPWFVEYKVDVVFAGHVHAYERSERISNIAYNIVNGECTPRSDESAPVYITIGDGGNLEGLATEFTEPQPSYSAFREASFGHGMLEIKNRTHAFFSWHRNEDEIAVEADSAWLLNRYWHSLKEPSPYKDCSLKPDLSSLVYNS
;
A
#
# COMPACT_ATOMS: atom_id res chain seq x y z
N MET A 1 -1.39 -24.02 -72.21
CA MET A 1 -1.38 -22.60 -71.81
C MET A 1 -2.38 -22.23 -70.69
N GLY A 2 -3.17 -23.16 -70.12
CA GLY A 2 -4.18 -22.83 -69.09
C GLY A 2 -3.80 -23.12 -67.63
N PHE A 3 -2.70 -23.81 -67.35
CA PHE A 3 -2.35 -24.27 -65.98
C PHE A 3 -1.40 -23.33 -65.22
N GLU A 4 -0.60 -22.49 -65.90
CA GLU A 4 0.30 -21.53 -65.23
C GLU A 4 -0.47 -20.33 -64.63
N LYS A 5 -1.51 -19.84 -65.31
CA LYS A 5 -2.33 -18.72 -64.84
C LYS A 5 -3.02 -18.97 -63.49
N HIS A 6 -3.38 -20.22 -63.18
CA HIS A 6 -4.04 -20.56 -61.92
C HIS A 6 -3.08 -20.62 -60.74
N ARG A 7 -1.81 -20.97 -60.97
CA ARG A 7 -0.78 -21.06 -59.92
C ARG A 7 -0.30 -19.67 -59.50
N ASP A 8 -0.16 -18.75 -60.46
CA ASP A 8 0.20 -17.36 -60.20
C ASP A 8 -0.91 -16.62 -59.43
N ALA A 9 -2.18 -16.89 -59.75
CA ALA A 9 -3.31 -16.35 -59.01
C ALA A 9 -3.36 -16.86 -57.57
N TYR A 10 -3.01 -18.13 -57.33
CA TYR A 10 -2.94 -18.71 -55.99
C TYR A 10 -1.79 -18.13 -55.18
N HIS A 11 -0.61 -17.93 -55.79
CA HIS A 11 0.53 -17.30 -55.14
C HIS A 11 0.28 -15.82 -54.83
N ALA A 12 -0.40 -15.09 -55.72
CA ALA A 12 -0.83 -13.72 -55.46
C ALA A 12 -1.85 -13.64 -54.32
N LEU A 13 -2.81 -14.57 -54.25
CA LEU A 13 -3.80 -14.61 -53.17
C LEU A 13 -3.15 -14.92 -51.80
N VAL A 14 -2.21 -15.86 -51.76
CA VAL A 14 -1.47 -16.22 -50.54
C VAL A 14 -0.57 -15.07 -50.09
N LEU A 15 0.11 -14.39 -51.02
CA LEU A 15 0.92 -13.20 -50.70
C LEU A 15 0.06 -12.02 -50.22
N CYS A 16 -1.13 -11.81 -50.80
CA CYS A 16 -2.07 -10.81 -50.31
C CYS A 16 -2.61 -11.15 -48.91
N LEU A 17 -2.92 -12.43 -48.63
CA LEU A 17 -3.37 -12.85 -47.30
C LEU A 17 -2.26 -12.70 -46.25
N LEU A 18 -1.01 -13.03 -46.58
CA LEU A 18 0.14 -12.81 -45.70
C LEU A 18 0.43 -11.32 -45.50
N ALA A 19 0.29 -10.49 -46.54
CA ALA A 19 0.44 -9.04 -46.43
C ALA A 19 -0.65 -8.40 -45.56
N VAL A 20 -1.91 -8.88 -45.67
CA VAL A 20 -3.02 -8.47 -44.81
C VAL A 20 -2.81 -8.92 -43.37
N TRP A 21 -2.19 -10.08 -43.14
CA TRP A 21 -1.81 -10.54 -41.80
C TRP A 21 -0.65 -9.71 -41.20
N SER A 22 0.31 -9.27 -42.01
CA SER A 22 1.40 -8.37 -41.57
C SER A 22 1.00 -6.90 -41.40
N LEU A 23 -0.19 -6.52 -41.88
CA LEU A 23 -0.79 -5.19 -41.75
C LEU A 23 -1.94 -5.16 -40.74
N ALA A 24 -2.33 -6.31 -40.19
CA ALA A 24 -3.17 -6.33 -39.02
C ALA A 24 -2.38 -5.70 -37.87
N PRO A 25 -2.92 -4.69 -37.15
CA PRO A 25 -2.32 -4.28 -35.90
C PRO A 25 -2.17 -5.55 -35.05
N GLU A 26 -0.97 -5.79 -34.49
CA GLU A 26 -0.84 -6.82 -33.48
C GLU A 26 -1.95 -6.61 -32.47
N PRO A 27 -2.64 -7.67 -31.99
CA PRO A 27 -3.61 -7.51 -30.92
C PRO A 27 -2.86 -6.82 -29.78
N VAL A 28 -3.16 -5.54 -29.58
CA VAL A 28 -2.78 -4.85 -28.36
C VAL A 28 -3.49 -5.65 -27.31
N ASP A 29 -2.73 -6.40 -26.52
CA ASP A 29 -3.23 -7.09 -25.35
C ASP A 29 -3.58 -5.96 -24.35
N GLY A 30 -4.70 -5.31 -24.60
CA GLY A 30 -5.26 -4.31 -23.73
C GLY A 30 -5.70 -5.04 -22.49
N GLY A 31 -5.33 -4.54 -21.32
CA GLY A 31 -5.78 -5.10 -20.06
C GLY A 31 -7.30 -5.13 -19.94
N ILE A 32 -7.78 -5.51 -18.76
CA ILE A 32 -9.21 -5.68 -18.52
C ILE A 32 -9.75 -4.37 -17.92
N THR A 33 -10.55 -3.64 -18.68
CA THR A 33 -11.47 -2.64 -18.11
C THR A 33 -12.79 -3.36 -17.84
N SER A 34 -13.18 -3.41 -16.58
CA SER A 34 -14.42 -4.10 -16.21
C SER A 34 -15.65 -3.38 -16.78
N ASN A 35 -16.62 -4.17 -17.26
CA ASN A 35 -17.92 -3.66 -17.71
C ASN A 35 -18.91 -3.43 -16.56
N TRP A 36 -18.50 -3.69 -15.32
CA TRP A 36 -19.35 -3.50 -14.16
C TRP A 36 -19.59 -2.00 -13.90
N VAL A 37 -20.84 -1.64 -13.58
CA VAL A 37 -21.24 -0.25 -13.30
C VAL A 37 -22.08 -0.23 -12.04
N ARG A 38 -21.68 0.59 -11.05
CA ARG A 38 -22.42 0.78 -9.80
C ARG A 38 -23.71 1.53 -10.05
N ASP A 39 -24.73 1.26 -9.25
CA ASP A 39 -25.89 2.14 -9.14
C ASP A 39 -25.46 3.52 -8.61
N ALA A 40 -26.02 4.61 -9.13
CA ALA A 40 -25.51 5.98 -9.01
C ALA A 40 -25.64 6.61 -7.59
N ASN A 41 -25.87 5.80 -6.56
CA ASN A 41 -25.96 6.26 -5.18
C ASN A 41 -24.57 6.60 -4.64
N LEU A 42 -24.33 7.91 -4.49
CA LEU A 42 -23.20 8.46 -3.77
C LEU A 42 -23.11 7.82 -2.36
N SER A 43 -21.89 7.56 -1.91
CA SER A 43 -21.61 7.29 -0.51
C SER A 43 -22.10 8.48 0.31
N ALA A 44 -22.96 8.22 1.30
CA ALA A 44 -23.43 9.24 2.24
C ALA A 44 -22.71 9.05 3.58
N ASP A 45 -22.33 10.15 4.22
CA ASP A 45 -21.82 10.09 5.58
C ASP A 45 -22.87 9.46 6.51
N MET A 46 -22.39 8.57 7.37
CA MET A 46 -23.24 8.01 8.41
C MET A 46 -23.66 9.13 9.39
N PRO A 47 -24.96 9.22 9.77
CA PRO A 47 -25.39 10.20 10.75
C PRO A 47 -24.72 9.99 12.12
N LEU A 48 -24.56 11.06 12.90
CA LEU A 48 -23.93 11.00 14.24
C LEU A 48 -24.62 10.07 15.24
N TRP A 49 -25.89 9.73 15.03
CA TRP A 49 -26.66 8.79 15.86
C TRP A 49 -26.51 7.32 15.43
N SER A 50 -25.67 7.02 14.44
CA SER A 50 -25.38 5.65 14.02
C SER A 50 -24.72 4.87 15.16
N ASP A 51 -25.05 3.59 15.26
CA ASP A 51 -24.56 2.69 16.31
C ASP A 51 -23.02 2.60 16.35
N VAL A 52 -22.37 2.64 15.19
CA VAL A 52 -20.89 2.66 15.06
C VAL A 52 -20.22 3.87 15.69
N PHE A 53 -20.94 4.98 15.91
CA PHE A 53 -20.44 6.18 16.58
C PHE A 53 -20.81 6.24 18.07
N ARG A 54 -21.43 5.19 18.61
CA ARG A 54 -21.82 5.15 20.01
C ARG A 54 -20.61 5.32 20.93
N VAL A 55 -20.68 6.32 21.80
CA VAL A 55 -19.68 6.59 22.84
C VAL A 55 -19.67 5.44 23.87
N PRO A 56 -18.51 4.92 24.29
CA PRO A 56 -18.42 3.93 25.36
C PRO A 56 -19.02 4.46 26.66
N PRO A 57 -19.86 3.67 27.36
CA PRO A 57 -20.47 4.12 28.61
C PRO A 57 -19.44 4.17 29.75
N GLY A 58 -19.68 5.05 30.72
CA GLY A 58 -18.86 5.22 31.92
C GLY A 58 -18.13 6.56 31.96
N TYR A 59 -17.84 7.05 33.17
CA TYR A 59 -17.15 8.33 33.35
C TYR A 59 -15.73 8.25 32.78
N ASN A 60 -15.36 9.23 31.95
CA ASN A 60 -14.08 9.35 31.27
C ASN A 60 -13.63 8.08 30.52
N ALA A 61 -14.59 7.30 30.01
CA ALA A 61 -14.31 6.03 29.36
C ALA A 61 -13.40 6.21 28.12
N PRO A 62 -12.29 5.45 28.01
CA PRO A 62 -11.41 5.51 26.84
C PRO A 62 -12.20 5.24 25.55
N GLN A 63 -12.05 6.11 24.56
CA GLN A 63 -12.66 5.99 23.24
C GLN A 63 -11.61 6.14 22.14
N GLN A 64 -12.00 5.87 20.89
CA GLN A 64 -11.09 5.96 19.73
C GLN A 64 -9.80 5.14 19.93
N VAL A 65 -9.92 3.98 20.59
CA VAL A 65 -8.77 3.10 20.88
C VAL A 65 -8.26 2.52 19.57
N HIS A 66 -6.97 2.64 19.32
CA HIS A 66 -6.30 2.08 18.14
C HIS A 66 -4.85 1.71 18.47
N ILE A 67 -4.30 0.79 17.68
CA ILE A 67 -2.93 0.30 17.87
C ILE A 67 -2.18 0.30 16.54
N THR A 68 -0.86 0.43 16.59
CA THR A 68 0.02 0.21 15.45
C THR A 68 1.35 -0.40 15.91
N GLN A 69 2.14 -0.94 14.98
CA GLN A 69 3.48 -1.43 15.29
C GLN A 69 4.32 -0.28 15.87
N GLY A 70 4.98 -0.54 17.01
CA GLY A 70 5.70 0.47 17.79
C GLY A 70 7.21 0.42 17.66
N ASP A 71 7.74 -0.59 16.97
CA ASP A 71 9.18 -0.78 16.75
C ASP A 71 9.49 -1.18 15.29
N TYR A 72 10.77 -1.38 15.00
CA TYR A 72 11.20 -1.72 13.65
C TYR A 72 10.93 -3.18 13.26
N VAL A 73 10.81 -4.10 14.22
CA VAL A 73 10.84 -5.56 13.95
C VAL A 73 9.61 -6.34 14.41
N GLY A 74 8.65 -5.70 15.07
CA GLY A 74 7.39 -6.32 15.50
C GLY A 74 7.34 -6.75 16.97
N LYS A 75 8.29 -6.32 17.81
CA LYS A 75 8.28 -6.55 19.27
C LYS A 75 7.73 -5.36 20.06
N GLY A 76 7.28 -4.31 19.38
CA GLY A 76 6.70 -3.13 19.99
C GLY A 76 5.33 -2.80 19.41
N VAL A 77 4.47 -2.21 20.24
CA VAL A 77 3.13 -1.74 19.85
C VAL A 77 2.89 -0.38 20.47
N ILE A 78 2.45 0.59 19.67
CA ILE A 78 1.91 1.86 20.14
C ILE A 78 0.41 1.68 20.35
N ILE A 79 -0.06 1.96 21.56
CA ILE A 79 -1.47 1.94 21.94
C ILE A 79 -1.91 3.37 22.17
N SER A 80 -3.01 3.75 21.51
CA SER A 80 -3.53 5.11 21.54
C SER A 80 -5.00 5.11 21.92
N TRP A 81 -5.44 6.11 22.67
CA TRP A 81 -6.84 6.31 23.04
C TRP A 81 -7.12 7.76 23.41
N ILE A 82 -8.40 8.12 23.55
CA ILE A 82 -8.82 9.44 23.99
C ILE A 82 -9.69 9.32 25.23
N THR A 83 -9.46 10.19 26.21
CA THR A 83 -10.35 10.42 27.35
C THR A 83 -11.07 11.76 27.19
N PRO A 84 -12.43 11.82 27.28
CA PRO A 84 -13.19 13.01 26.91
C PRO A 84 -13.33 14.05 28.03
N ASP A 85 -13.35 13.64 29.31
CA ASP A 85 -13.78 14.50 30.43
C ASP A 85 -12.58 15.11 31.18
N GLU A 86 -11.53 14.32 31.42
CA GLU A 86 -10.31 14.74 32.14
C GLU A 86 -9.08 13.97 31.62
N PRO A 87 -7.84 14.40 31.94
CA PRO A 87 -6.63 13.75 31.43
C PRO A 87 -6.61 12.25 31.67
N GLY A 88 -7.03 11.79 32.86
CA GLY A 88 -6.98 10.37 33.22
C GLY A 88 -5.54 9.82 33.30
N SER A 89 -5.42 8.51 33.49
CA SER A 89 -4.13 7.81 33.49
C SER A 89 -3.64 7.56 32.05
N ASN A 90 -2.35 7.81 31.83
CA ASN A 90 -1.59 7.46 30.63
C ASN A 90 -0.97 6.04 30.69
N THR A 91 -1.39 5.23 31.66
CA THR A 91 -0.84 3.89 31.89
C THR A 91 -1.59 2.84 31.07
N VAL A 92 -0.84 1.96 30.41
CA VAL A 92 -1.37 0.70 29.89
C VAL A 92 -0.95 -0.45 30.79
N VAL A 93 -1.91 -1.28 31.19
CA VAL A 93 -1.65 -2.54 31.89
C VAL A 93 -1.78 -3.68 30.87
N TYR A 94 -0.79 -4.55 30.74
CA TYR A 94 -0.78 -5.60 29.72
C TYR A 94 -0.19 -6.93 30.20
N TRP A 95 -0.63 -8.03 29.61
CA TRP A 95 -0.14 -9.38 29.92
C TRP A 95 -0.35 -10.33 28.74
N ALA A 96 0.52 -11.33 28.61
CA ALA A 96 0.33 -12.43 27.66
C ALA A 96 -0.82 -13.33 28.13
N GLU A 97 -1.56 -13.95 27.20
CA GLU A 97 -2.74 -14.81 27.49
C GLU A 97 -2.47 -15.89 28.55
N ASN A 98 -1.25 -16.45 28.58
CA ASN A 98 -0.84 -17.49 29.53
C ASN A 98 -0.06 -16.97 30.75
N SER A 99 0.05 -15.66 30.93
CA SER A 99 0.75 -15.03 32.05
C SER A 99 -0.23 -14.59 33.13
N THR A 100 0.09 -14.88 34.39
CA THR A 100 -0.59 -14.28 35.56
C THR A 100 0.01 -12.94 35.97
N VAL A 101 1.17 -12.58 35.41
CA VAL A 101 1.88 -11.33 35.70
C VAL A 101 1.42 -10.25 34.73
N LYS A 102 0.87 -9.17 35.30
CA LYS A 102 0.51 -7.94 34.58
C LYS A 102 1.66 -6.94 34.62
N SER A 103 2.14 -6.55 33.46
CA SER A 103 3.11 -5.48 33.26
C SER A 103 2.43 -4.13 33.09
N ARG A 104 3.20 -3.05 33.23
CA ARG A 104 2.73 -1.67 33.07
C ARG A 104 3.68 -0.90 32.14
N ALA A 105 3.11 -0.04 31.31
CA ALA A 105 3.84 0.93 30.51
C ALA A 105 3.19 2.30 30.69
N GLU A 106 4.00 3.35 30.77
CA GLU A 106 3.53 4.73 30.89
C GLU A 106 3.67 5.41 29.53
N GLY A 107 2.60 6.05 29.08
CA GLY A 107 2.56 6.80 27.83
C GLY A 107 2.79 8.29 28.01
N ILE A 108 2.37 9.05 27.02
CA ILE A 108 2.27 10.51 27.04
C ILE A 108 0.82 10.92 26.81
N VAL A 109 0.48 12.15 27.23
CA VAL A 109 -0.82 12.77 26.99
C VAL A 109 -0.62 14.07 26.22
N LEU A 110 -1.41 14.24 25.16
CA LEU A 110 -1.37 15.39 24.27
C LEU A 110 -2.78 15.98 24.11
N THR A 111 -2.83 17.25 23.77
CA THR A 111 -4.05 17.95 23.33
C THR A 111 -3.69 18.89 22.20
N TYR A 112 -4.61 19.12 21.26
CA TYR A 112 -4.44 20.15 20.24
C TYR A 112 -5.71 20.97 20.05
N THR A 113 -5.52 22.18 19.54
CA THR A 113 -6.60 23.05 19.07
C THR A 113 -6.54 23.19 17.56
N TYR A 114 -7.69 23.31 16.92
CA TYR A 114 -7.84 23.47 15.49
C TYR A 114 -9.04 24.37 15.20
N TYR A 115 -8.82 25.59 14.72
CA TYR A 115 -9.85 26.64 14.71
C TYR A 115 -10.52 26.81 16.09
N ASN A 116 -11.82 26.55 16.17
CA ASN A 116 -12.63 26.57 17.39
C ASN A 116 -12.76 25.18 18.05
N TYR A 117 -12.16 24.13 17.47
CA TYR A 117 -12.14 22.79 18.03
C TYR A 117 -10.98 22.64 19.03
N THR A 118 -11.25 21.97 20.14
CA THR A 118 -10.24 21.48 21.08
C THR A 118 -10.42 19.98 21.22
N SER A 119 -9.32 19.24 21.10
CA SER A 119 -9.35 17.79 21.27
C SER A 119 -9.64 17.40 22.72
N GLY A 120 -10.15 16.17 22.91
CA GLY A 120 -10.00 15.50 24.21
C GLY A 120 -8.53 15.23 24.53
N TYR A 121 -8.28 14.49 25.61
CA TYR A 121 -6.93 14.13 26.02
C TYR A 121 -6.49 12.87 25.27
N ILE A 122 -5.51 13.02 24.39
CA ILE A 122 -5.03 11.96 23.51
C ILE A 122 -3.83 11.30 24.16
N HIS A 123 -3.90 9.99 24.31
CA HIS A 123 -2.87 9.18 24.95
C HIS A 123 -2.13 8.37 23.91
N HIS A 124 -0.82 8.26 24.05
CA HIS A 124 0.03 7.34 23.29
C HIS A 124 0.98 6.61 24.24
N CYS A 125 0.92 5.29 24.25
CA CYS A 125 1.77 4.45 25.08
C CYS A 125 2.44 3.38 24.22
N THR A 126 3.77 3.37 24.20
CA THR A 126 4.56 2.34 23.52
C THR A 126 4.87 1.23 24.49
N ILE A 127 4.42 0.01 24.18
CA ILE A 127 4.88 -1.21 24.81
C ILE A 127 6.00 -1.78 23.97
N GLU A 128 7.10 -2.17 24.59
CA GLU A 128 8.28 -2.73 23.93
C GLU A 128 8.62 -4.12 24.47
N ARG A 129 9.52 -4.83 23.78
CA ARG A 129 10.09 -6.12 24.20
C ARG A 129 9.02 -7.21 24.42
N LEU A 130 7.96 -7.18 23.62
CA LEU A 130 6.95 -8.24 23.57
C LEU A 130 7.51 -9.50 22.92
N GLU A 131 6.99 -10.67 23.27
CA GLU A 131 7.31 -11.91 22.56
C GLU A 131 6.60 -11.96 21.21
N TYR A 132 7.24 -12.59 20.21
CA TYR A 132 6.63 -12.83 18.90
C TYR A 132 5.50 -13.87 19.00
N ASP A 133 4.59 -13.84 18.03
CA ASP A 133 3.49 -14.81 17.88
C ASP A 133 2.72 -15.09 19.17
N THR A 134 2.49 -14.02 19.95
CA THR A 134 1.92 -14.12 21.29
C THR A 134 0.74 -13.18 21.40
N LYS A 135 -0.38 -13.72 21.91
CA LYS A 135 -1.56 -12.94 22.22
C LYS A 135 -1.38 -12.18 23.53
N TYR A 136 -1.54 -10.87 23.46
CA TYR A 136 -1.52 -9.98 24.60
C TYR A 136 -2.88 -9.36 24.84
N TYR A 137 -3.27 -9.31 26.10
CA TYR A 137 -4.36 -8.48 26.58
C TYR A 137 -3.80 -7.16 27.11
N TYR A 138 -4.56 -6.09 26.95
CA TYR A 138 -4.22 -4.80 27.53
C TYR A 138 -5.45 -4.04 28.01
N GLU A 139 -5.26 -3.21 29.03
CA GLU A 139 -6.26 -2.38 29.68
C GLU A 139 -5.84 -0.90 29.63
N VAL A 140 -6.80 -0.02 29.33
CA VAL A 140 -6.66 1.45 29.34
C VAL A 140 -7.77 2.07 30.18
N GLY A 141 -7.60 3.33 30.60
CA GLY A 141 -8.56 4.01 31.48
C GLY A 141 -8.44 3.58 32.94
N ILE A 142 -7.21 3.36 33.39
CA ILE A 142 -6.92 2.94 34.77
C ILE A 142 -7.30 4.08 35.73
N GLY A 143 -8.06 3.76 36.79
CA GLY A 143 -8.51 4.72 37.81
C GLY A 143 -9.95 5.23 37.61
N ASN A 144 -10.49 5.15 36.39
CA ASN A 144 -11.87 5.54 36.08
C ASN A 144 -12.61 4.33 35.47
N THR A 145 -13.12 4.47 34.24
CA THR A 145 -13.75 3.37 33.49
C THR A 145 -12.68 2.64 32.67
N THR A 146 -12.32 1.43 33.11
CA THR A 146 -11.34 0.60 32.41
C THR A 146 -11.96 -0.18 31.26
N ARG A 147 -11.24 -0.26 30.14
CA ARG A 147 -11.60 -1.10 28.98
C ARG A 147 -10.47 -2.05 28.63
N ALA A 148 -10.80 -3.29 28.33
CA ALA A 148 -9.85 -4.34 27.96
C ALA A 148 -9.97 -4.70 26.48
N PHE A 149 -8.82 -4.96 25.87
CA PHE A 149 -8.67 -5.32 24.46
C PHE A 149 -7.55 -6.37 24.32
N TRP A 150 -7.30 -6.81 23.09
CA TRP A 150 -6.22 -7.75 22.81
C TRP A 150 -5.65 -7.55 21.41
N PHE A 151 -4.43 -8.04 21.22
CA PHE A 151 -3.76 -8.15 19.93
C PHE A 151 -2.84 -9.36 19.91
N ILE A 152 -2.36 -9.74 18.73
CA ILE A 152 -1.36 -10.80 18.54
C ILE A 152 -0.14 -10.18 17.87
N THR A 153 1.04 -10.30 18.50
CA THR A 153 2.30 -9.87 17.89
C THR A 153 2.59 -10.70 16.65
N PRO A 154 3.25 -10.15 15.62
CA PRO A 154 3.62 -10.94 14.45
C PRO A 154 4.57 -12.09 14.82
N PRO A 155 4.67 -13.11 13.97
CA PRO A 155 5.78 -14.07 14.07
C PRO A 155 7.12 -13.37 13.91
N GLY A 156 8.19 -14.05 14.33
CA GLY A 156 9.55 -13.56 14.12
C GLY A 156 9.87 -13.30 12.65
N LEU A 157 10.88 -12.48 12.38
CA LEU A 157 11.29 -12.16 11.02
C LEU A 157 11.95 -13.36 10.33
N GLY A 158 11.63 -13.57 9.06
CA GLY A 158 12.27 -14.61 8.25
C GLY A 158 11.75 -14.65 6.82
N PRO A 159 12.51 -15.21 5.88
CA PRO A 159 12.18 -15.15 4.44
C PRO A 159 10.90 -15.92 4.08
N ASP A 160 10.62 -17.06 4.73
CA ASP A 160 9.46 -17.90 4.42
C ASP A 160 8.30 -17.74 5.40
N ILE A 161 8.32 -16.69 6.23
CA ILE A 161 7.28 -16.50 7.24
C ILE A 161 6.01 -15.97 6.55
N PRO A 162 4.90 -16.73 6.55
CA PRO A 162 3.67 -16.29 5.91
C PRO A 162 3.02 -15.17 6.72
N TYR A 163 2.31 -14.27 6.03
CA TYR A 163 1.56 -13.20 6.68
C TYR A 163 0.49 -12.63 5.76
N ASN A 164 -0.65 -12.25 6.33
CA ASN A 164 -1.77 -11.67 5.59
C ASN A 164 -1.94 -10.21 5.98
N PHE A 165 -1.92 -9.33 4.97
CA PHE A 165 -2.19 -7.91 5.11
C PHE A 165 -3.54 -7.59 4.47
N GLY A 166 -4.43 -6.95 5.23
CA GLY A 166 -5.57 -6.24 4.66
C GLY A 166 -5.13 -4.88 4.13
N LEU A 167 -5.65 -4.50 2.97
CA LEU A 167 -5.31 -3.28 2.26
C LEU A 167 -6.58 -2.45 2.09
N ILE A 168 -6.63 -1.32 2.78
CA ILE A 168 -7.71 -0.35 2.70
C ILE A 168 -7.03 1.01 2.63
N VAL A 169 -7.34 1.80 1.59
CA VAL A 169 -6.95 3.20 1.54
C VAL A 169 -8.20 4.04 1.38
N MET A 170 -8.34 5.00 2.28
CA MET A 170 -9.37 6.02 2.21
C MET A 170 -8.68 7.36 2.16
N ASN A 171 -9.08 8.19 1.20
CA ASN A 171 -8.60 9.56 1.17
C ASN A 171 -9.20 10.34 2.33
N MET A 172 -8.33 11.05 3.03
CA MET A 172 -8.74 12.05 4.00
C MET A 172 -8.62 13.41 3.34
N LEU A 173 -9.74 14.14 3.32
CA LEU A 173 -9.75 15.53 2.88
C LEU A 173 -8.77 16.34 3.75
N GLY A 174 -7.78 16.96 3.11
CA GLY A 174 -6.98 18.00 3.74
C GLY A 174 -7.82 19.26 3.89
N ASP A 175 -8.01 19.74 5.11
CA ASP A 175 -8.82 20.94 5.38
C ASP A 175 -8.04 22.22 5.04
N GLN A 176 -8.67 23.11 4.28
CA GLN A 176 -8.06 24.26 3.58
C GLN A 176 -7.71 25.46 4.49
N GLY A 177 -7.62 25.27 5.80
CA GLY A 177 -6.98 26.28 6.65
C GLY A 177 -6.35 25.73 7.91
N GLU A 178 -5.66 24.60 7.77
CA GLU A 178 -4.59 24.26 8.68
C GLU A 178 -3.46 25.29 8.68
N ASP A 179 -3.17 25.87 9.85
CA ASP A 179 -1.99 26.70 10.10
C ASP A 179 -0.69 25.87 10.12
N LYS A 180 -0.82 24.60 10.52
CA LYS A 180 0.20 23.55 10.43
C LYS A 180 -0.40 22.33 9.74
N PRO A 181 0.14 21.90 8.59
CA PRO A 181 -0.36 20.71 7.89
C PRO A 181 -0.37 19.47 8.78
N PHE A 182 -1.42 18.68 8.65
CA PHE A 182 -1.64 17.38 9.30
C PHE A 182 -1.63 17.43 10.83
N LYS A 183 -2.02 18.56 11.43
CA LYS A 183 -2.02 18.71 12.90
C LYS A 183 -2.96 17.69 13.57
N PRO A 184 -4.22 17.48 13.15
CA PRO A 184 -5.06 16.42 13.70
C PRO A 184 -4.44 15.03 13.52
N TYR A 185 -3.88 14.73 12.34
CA TYR A 185 -3.29 13.43 12.03
C TYR A 185 -2.08 13.14 12.94
N THR A 186 -1.11 14.05 13.02
CA THR A 186 0.12 13.87 13.79
C THR A 186 -0.11 13.78 15.29
N TYR A 187 -1.18 14.39 15.82
CA TYR A 187 -1.56 14.27 17.22
C TYR A 187 -2.40 13.03 17.54
N ARG A 188 -3.05 12.42 16.55
CA ARG A 188 -3.95 11.28 16.75
C ARG A 188 -3.32 9.96 16.41
N PHE A 189 -2.42 9.92 15.43
CA PHE A 189 -1.86 8.69 14.88
C PHE A 189 -0.33 8.73 14.94
N HIS A 190 0.22 8.29 16.08
CA HIS A 190 1.66 8.09 16.22
C HIS A 190 2.12 6.87 15.42
N VAL A 191 3.29 6.98 14.80
CA VAL A 191 3.94 5.93 14.00
C VAL A 191 5.39 5.72 14.47
N PRO A 192 6.00 4.56 14.25
CA PRO A 192 7.34 4.24 14.77
C PRO A 192 8.48 4.83 13.91
N TYR A 193 8.35 6.08 13.46
CA TYR A 193 9.28 6.67 12.50
C TYR A 193 10.73 6.75 13.00
N GLY A 194 10.92 7.02 14.30
CA GLY A 194 12.23 6.99 14.93
C GLY A 194 12.89 5.61 14.92
N ALA A 195 12.12 4.52 14.87
CA ALA A 195 12.65 3.16 14.84
C ALA A 195 13.33 2.82 13.50
N SER A 196 12.96 3.53 12.43
CA SER A 196 13.62 3.46 11.11
C SER A 196 14.55 4.64 10.86
N TRP A 197 14.97 5.36 11.90
CA TRP A 197 15.85 6.53 11.80
C TRP A 197 15.29 7.68 10.95
N SER A 198 13.97 7.74 10.78
CA SER A 198 13.31 8.88 10.17
C SER A 198 13.26 10.05 11.14
N THR A 199 13.24 11.27 10.59
CA THR A 199 13.10 12.51 11.33
C THR A 199 11.65 13.01 11.41
N ALA A 200 10.72 12.37 10.69
CA ALA A 200 9.32 12.80 10.64
C ALA A 200 8.33 11.62 10.55
N PRO A 201 7.09 11.77 11.04
CA PRO A 201 6.09 10.71 11.04
C PRO A 201 5.47 10.41 9.67
N PHE A 202 5.83 11.16 8.63
CA PHE A 202 5.22 11.01 7.30
C PHE A 202 5.94 10.00 6.40
N TRP A 203 7.17 9.63 6.75
CA TRP A 203 7.93 8.59 6.07
C TRP A 203 8.68 7.75 7.09
N TYR A 204 8.57 6.43 6.97
CA TYR A 204 9.20 5.48 7.88
C TYR A 204 9.20 4.09 7.26
N SER A 205 9.86 3.14 7.91
CA SER A 205 9.77 1.74 7.51
C SER A 205 9.62 0.82 8.71
N ILE A 206 9.01 -0.33 8.47
CA ILE A 206 8.86 -1.40 9.46
C ILE A 206 9.12 -2.75 8.80
N LYS A 207 9.56 -3.71 9.61
CA LYS A 207 9.62 -5.12 9.23
C LYS A 207 8.55 -5.88 10.00
N ARG A 208 7.82 -6.73 9.28
CA ARG A 208 6.78 -7.58 9.85
C ARG A 208 6.75 -8.91 9.10
N ALA A 209 6.95 -10.02 9.82
CA ALA A 209 7.09 -11.35 9.23
C ALA A 209 8.19 -11.38 8.14
N SER A 210 7.83 -11.64 6.89
CA SER A 210 8.73 -11.67 5.73
C SER A 210 8.76 -10.37 4.93
N ALA A 211 7.97 -9.36 5.32
CA ALA A 211 7.86 -8.09 4.60
C ALA A 211 8.72 -6.99 5.22
N HIS A 212 9.36 -6.20 4.35
CA HIS A 212 9.92 -4.89 4.68
C HIS A 212 9.07 -3.83 4.01
N ILE A 213 8.37 -3.04 4.81
CA ILE A 213 7.38 -2.05 4.36
C ILE A 213 8.00 -0.67 4.48
N ILE A 214 7.99 0.08 3.39
CA ILE A 214 8.42 1.49 3.35
C ILE A 214 7.16 2.34 3.14
N VAL A 215 6.89 3.21 4.09
CA VAL A 215 5.81 4.20 4.02
C VAL A 215 6.42 5.51 3.57
N MET A 216 5.88 6.06 2.47
CA MET A 216 6.30 7.34 1.92
C MET A 216 5.12 8.30 1.90
N ALA A 217 5.43 9.58 2.10
CA ALA A 217 4.44 10.63 1.93
C ALA A 217 4.31 10.97 0.44
N SER A 218 3.31 10.38 -0.20
CA SER A 218 2.87 10.82 -1.52
C SER A 218 1.92 11.98 -1.31
N TYR A 219 2.44 13.20 -1.40
CA TYR A 219 1.58 14.38 -1.50
C TYR A 219 1.05 14.42 -2.93
N SER A 220 -0.05 13.70 -3.12
CA SER A 220 -0.82 13.76 -4.35
C SER A 220 -2.03 14.64 -4.11
N SER A 221 -2.43 15.29 -5.17
CA SER A 221 -3.77 15.79 -5.34
C SER A 221 -4.36 14.92 -6.53
N TYR A 222 -5.71 14.68 -6.71
CA TYR A 222 -6.69 13.87 -7.59
C TYR A 222 -6.76 13.58 -9.19
N VAL A 223 -7.81 13.95 -9.99
CA VAL A 223 -8.01 13.61 -11.46
C VAL A 223 -8.17 14.85 -12.36
N LYS A 224 -8.61 15.97 -11.81
CA LYS A 224 -7.75 17.06 -11.34
C LYS A 224 -6.22 16.77 -11.24
N HIS A 225 -5.65 15.56 -11.42
CA HIS A 225 -4.25 15.24 -11.12
C HIS A 225 -3.72 13.92 -11.76
N TYR A 226 -4.22 13.58 -12.95
CA TYR A 226 -3.47 12.77 -13.90
C TYR A 226 -2.03 13.32 -14.00
N MET A 227 -1.02 12.44 -13.99
CA MET A 227 0.40 12.79 -13.95
C MET A 227 0.91 13.49 -12.67
N GLU A 228 0.18 13.52 -11.55
CA GLU A 228 0.74 14.15 -10.35
C GLU A 228 1.80 13.35 -9.62
N GLY A 229 1.69 12.02 -9.71
CA GLY A 229 2.75 11.14 -9.28
C GLY A 229 4.05 11.34 -10.07
N GLU A 230 4.08 12.10 -11.18
CA GLU A 230 5.27 12.19 -12.05
C GLU A 230 6.50 12.73 -11.34
N THR A 231 6.34 13.73 -10.47
CA THR A 231 7.49 14.26 -9.72
C THR A 231 8.10 13.20 -8.81
N MET A 232 7.24 12.44 -8.12
CA MET A 232 7.67 11.33 -7.29
C MET A 232 8.25 10.19 -8.12
N ARG A 233 7.62 9.87 -9.24
CA ARG A 233 8.04 8.81 -10.18
C ARG A 233 9.44 9.10 -10.70
N VAL A 234 9.70 10.29 -11.22
CA VAL A 234 11.03 10.69 -11.72
C VAL A 234 12.12 10.53 -10.64
N MET A 235 11.78 10.80 -9.38
CA MET A 235 12.74 10.71 -8.28
C MET A 235 12.97 9.28 -7.76
N TYR A 236 11.91 8.46 -7.67
CA TYR A 236 11.97 7.18 -6.95
C TYR A 236 11.73 5.94 -7.80
N GLU A 237 11.08 6.04 -8.96
CA GLU A 237 10.92 4.88 -9.85
C GLU A 237 12.26 4.23 -10.22
N PRO A 238 13.34 4.98 -10.53
CA PRO A 238 14.65 4.36 -10.75
C PRO A 238 15.14 3.53 -9.56
N TRP A 239 14.84 3.97 -8.33
CA TRP A 239 15.20 3.24 -7.12
C TRP A 239 14.30 2.03 -6.89
N PHE A 240 13.01 2.12 -7.19
CA PHE A 240 12.10 0.98 -7.08
C PHE A 240 12.52 -0.15 -8.02
N VAL A 241 12.94 0.19 -9.24
CA VAL A 241 13.44 -0.77 -10.23
C VAL A 241 14.80 -1.34 -9.80
N GLU A 242 15.75 -0.49 -9.40
CA GLU A 242 17.09 -0.91 -8.95
C GLU A 242 17.02 -1.87 -7.75
N TYR A 243 16.19 -1.55 -6.76
CA TYR A 243 16.00 -2.37 -5.56
C TYR A 243 14.94 -3.45 -5.72
N LYS A 244 14.38 -3.61 -6.92
CA LYS A 244 13.43 -4.67 -7.27
C LYS A 244 12.25 -4.74 -6.30
N VAL A 245 11.63 -3.60 -6.04
CA VAL A 245 10.40 -3.53 -5.23
C VAL A 245 9.36 -4.48 -5.81
N ASP A 246 8.71 -5.29 -4.98
CA ASP A 246 7.77 -6.30 -5.45
C ASP A 246 6.44 -5.68 -5.92
N VAL A 247 5.91 -4.76 -5.11
CA VAL A 247 4.60 -4.11 -5.30
C VAL A 247 4.59 -2.73 -4.61
N VAL A 248 3.91 -1.75 -5.21
CA VAL A 248 3.64 -0.43 -4.65
C VAL A 248 2.14 -0.25 -4.52
N PHE A 249 1.67 0.07 -3.31
CA PHE A 249 0.27 0.39 -3.05
C PHE A 249 0.08 1.90 -2.92
N ALA A 250 -0.94 2.41 -3.60
CA ALA A 250 -1.38 3.80 -3.49
C ALA A 250 -2.91 3.82 -3.33
N GLY A 251 -3.44 4.88 -2.70
CA GLY A 251 -4.86 5.17 -2.75
C GLY A 251 -5.12 6.30 -3.73
N HIS A 252 -5.74 7.36 -3.22
CA HIS A 252 -5.82 8.64 -3.88
C HIS A 252 -6.80 8.73 -5.06
N VAL A 253 -6.74 7.84 -6.03
CA VAL A 253 -7.83 7.68 -7.00
C VAL A 253 -8.91 6.79 -6.38
N HIS A 254 -10.18 7.24 -6.44
CA HIS A 254 -11.32 6.54 -5.85
C HIS A 254 -11.83 5.40 -6.74
N ALA A 255 -10.92 4.51 -7.10
CA ALA A 255 -11.17 3.33 -7.91
C ALA A 255 -10.07 2.30 -7.63
N TYR A 256 -10.21 1.13 -8.24
CA TYR A 256 -9.20 0.08 -8.24
C TYR A 256 -8.50 0.02 -9.60
N GLU A 257 -7.16 -0.08 -9.58
CA GLU A 257 -6.36 -0.34 -10.77
C GLU A 257 -5.09 -1.12 -10.41
N ARG A 258 -4.71 -2.08 -11.24
CA ARG A 258 -3.48 -2.85 -11.14
C ARG A 258 -2.71 -2.75 -12.44
N SER A 259 -1.43 -2.38 -12.34
CA SER A 259 -0.55 -2.29 -13.51
C SER A 259 0.05 -3.64 -13.88
N GLU A 260 0.59 -3.70 -15.10
CA GLU A 260 1.65 -4.63 -15.45
C GLU A 260 2.99 -4.20 -14.81
N ARG A 261 4.03 -5.04 -14.90
CA ARG A 261 5.39 -4.65 -14.50
C ARG A 261 6.02 -3.78 -15.58
N ILE A 262 6.01 -2.48 -15.34
CA ILE A 262 6.48 -1.47 -16.29
C ILE A 262 7.43 -0.47 -15.62
N SER A 263 8.36 0.07 -16.39
CA SER A 263 9.17 1.21 -15.99
C SER A 263 9.21 2.30 -17.06
N ASN A 264 9.34 3.55 -16.63
CA ASN A 264 9.53 4.71 -17.51
C ASN A 264 10.74 5.57 -17.08
N ILE A 265 11.89 4.91 -16.92
CA ILE A 265 13.12 5.50 -16.38
C ILE A 265 14.18 5.82 -17.43
N ALA A 266 13.94 5.50 -18.71
CA ALA A 266 14.91 5.69 -19.79
C ALA A 266 15.03 7.15 -20.27
N TYR A 267 14.04 8.00 -19.97
CA TYR A 267 13.97 9.36 -20.48
C TYR A 267 15.15 10.23 -20.03
N ASN A 268 15.88 10.84 -20.99
CA ASN A 268 17.01 11.73 -20.70
C ASN A 268 16.93 13.09 -21.41
N ILE A 269 15.72 13.55 -21.76
CA ILE A 269 15.44 14.72 -22.61
C ILE A 269 15.82 14.52 -24.08
N VAL A 270 17.05 14.09 -24.37
CA VAL A 270 17.61 14.01 -25.74
C VAL A 270 17.10 12.80 -26.51
N ASN A 271 16.96 11.66 -25.85
CA ASN A 271 16.54 10.40 -26.48
C ASN A 271 15.03 10.35 -26.77
N GLY A 272 14.22 11.20 -26.11
CA GLY A 272 12.77 11.20 -26.24
C GLY A 272 12.10 9.90 -25.75
N GLU A 273 12.80 9.03 -25.03
CA GLU A 273 12.27 7.73 -24.59
C GLU A 273 11.38 7.88 -23.34
N CYS A 274 10.16 8.36 -23.54
CA CYS A 274 9.19 8.65 -22.46
C CYS A 274 7.98 7.69 -22.42
N THR A 275 8.05 6.59 -23.16
CA THR A 275 7.00 5.57 -23.19
C THR A 275 7.32 4.47 -22.18
N PRO A 276 6.40 4.13 -21.25
CA PRO A 276 6.57 3.00 -20.35
C PRO A 276 6.83 1.70 -21.13
N ARG A 277 7.75 0.88 -20.62
CA ARG A 277 8.11 -0.41 -21.21
C ARG A 277 7.97 -1.51 -20.18
N SER A 278 7.67 -2.73 -20.64
CA SER A 278 7.73 -3.91 -19.78
C SER A 278 9.12 -4.03 -19.15
N ASP A 279 9.15 -4.24 -17.85
CA ASP A 279 10.37 -4.37 -17.05
C ASP A 279 10.12 -5.29 -15.86
N GLU A 280 10.65 -6.52 -15.93
CA GLU A 280 10.51 -7.51 -14.87
C GLU A 280 11.17 -7.12 -13.54
N SER A 281 12.06 -6.11 -13.55
CA SER A 281 12.65 -5.56 -12.32
C SER A 281 11.74 -4.51 -11.66
N ALA A 282 10.72 -4.01 -12.36
CA ALA A 282 9.79 -3.04 -11.82
C ALA A 282 8.73 -3.69 -10.90
N PRO A 283 8.19 -2.93 -9.93
CA PRO A 283 7.07 -3.38 -9.13
C PRO A 283 5.78 -3.47 -9.94
N VAL A 284 4.79 -4.17 -9.38
CA VAL A 284 3.39 -3.97 -9.75
C VAL A 284 2.87 -2.75 -8.98
N TYR A 285 2.22 -1.81 -9.66
CA TYR A 285 1.55 -0.68 -9.02
C TYR A 285 0.07 -1.01 -8.83
N ILE A 286 -0.43 -0.83 -7.62
CA ILE A 286 -1.83 -1.10 -7.26
C ILE A 286 -2.43 0.15 -6.63
N THR A 287 -3.43 0.70 -7.31
CA THR A 287 -4.31 1.75 -6.80
C THR A 287 -5.49 1.09 -6.10
N ILE A 288 -5.72 1.44 -4.83
CA ILE A 288 -6.74 0.86 -3.96
C ILE A 288 -7.38 1.93 -3.05
N GLY A 289 -7.70 3.09 -3.65
CA GLY A 289 -8.29 4.26 -2.97
C GLY A 289 -9.82 4.20 -2.86
N ASP A 290 -10.38 3.02 -3.04
CA ASP A 290 -11.79 2.71 -3.20
C ASP A 290 -12.48 2.30 -1.87
N GLY A 291 -11.97 2.80 -0.73
CA GLY A 291 -12.50 2.47 0.59
C GLY A 291 -13.88 3.06 0.95
N GLY A 292 -14.55 3.80 0.05
CA GLY A 292 -15.94 4.26 0.27
C GLY A 292 -16.13 5.70 0.76
N ASN A 293 -15.20 6.61 0.50
CA ASN A 293 -15.29 8.00 0.96
C ASN A 293 -16.45 8.79 0.31
N LEU A 294 -16.87 9.90 0.94
CA LEU A 294 -18.00 10.76 0.54
C LEU A 294 -17.92 11.34 -0.88
N GLU A 295 -16.72 11.55 -1.43
CA GLU A 295 -16.59 12.16 -2.77
C GLU A 295 -17.10 11.24 -3.88
N GLY A 296 -17.29 9.94 -3.59
CA GLY A 296 -17.74 8.94 -4.55
C GLY A 296 -16.61 8.31 -5.36
N LEU A 297 -16.97 7.54 -6.38
CA LEU A 297 -16.04 6.80 -7.23
C LEU A 297 -15.51 7.65 -8.39
N ALA A 298 -14.27 7.38 -8.80
CA ALA A 298 -13.71 7.89 -10.06
C ALA A 298 -14.09 6.94 -11.20
N THR A 299 -15.13 7.27 -11.96
CA THR A 299 -15.72 6.39 -12.98
C THR A 299 -15.19 6.62 -14.40
N GLU A 300 -14.54 7.75 -14.66
CA GLU A 300 -13.98 8.08 -15.97
C GLU A 300 -12.54 7.54 -16.09
N PHE A 301 -12.28 6.75 -17.12
CA PHE A 301 -10.96 6.21 -17.43
C PHE A 301 -10.42 6.81 -18.74
N THR A 302 -9.09 6.80 -18.88
CA THR A 302 -8.44 7.12 -20.16
C THR A 302 -8.75 6.02 -21.19
N GLU A 303 -9.10 6.42 -22.41
CA GLU A 303 -9.43 5.49 -23.50
C GLU A 303 -8.53 5.72 -24.74
N PRO A 304 -8.06 4.64 -25.42
CA PRO A 304 -8.21 3.24 -25.01
C PRO A 304 -7.41 2.92 -23.73
N GLN A 305 -7.72 1.80 -23.07
CA GLN A 305 -6.92 1.31 -21.94
C GLN A 305 -5.42 1.27 -22.30
N PRO A 306 -4.56 1.97 -21.55
CA PRO A 306 -3.12 1.90 -21.77
C PRO A 306 -2.60 0.49 -21.53
N SER A 307 -1.61 0.05 -22.32
CA SER A 307 -1.03 -1.30 -22.20
C SER A 307 -0.32 -1.57 -20.87
N TYR A 308 0.00 -0.55 -20.08
CA TYR A 308 0.57 -0.71 -18.74
C TYR A 308 -0.49 -1.03 -17.67
N SER A 309 -1.78 -0.85 -17.96
CA SER A 309 -2.89 -1.10 -17.05
C SER A 309 -3.40 -2.52 -17.28
N ALA A 310 -3.18 -3.42 -16.33
CA ALA A 310 -3.56 -4.83 -16.43
C ALA A 310 -5.05 -5.05 -16.12
N PHE A 311 -5.55 -4.38 -15.07
CA PHE A 311 -6.95 -4.40 -14.68
C PHE A 311 -7.35 -3.05 -14.07
N ARG A 312 -8.56 -2.56 -14.37
CA ARG A 312 -9.13 -1.37 -13.73
C ARG A 312 -10.65 -1.46 -13.62
N GLU A 313 -11.18 -1.02 -12.48
CA GLU A 313 -12.62 -0.98 -12.20
C GLU A 313 -12.97 0.10 -11.16
N ALA A 314 -14.07 0.79 -11.38
CA ALA A 314 -14.62 1.78 -10.46
C ALA A 314 -15.70 1.16 -9.57
N SER A 315 -15.26 0.44 -8.54
CA SER A 315 -16.12 -0.15 -7.49
C SER A 315 -15.49 0.11 -6.14
N PHE A 316 -16.30 0.11 -5.07
CA PHE A 316 -15.74 0.16 -3.72
C PHE A 316 -15.32 -1.24 -3.28
N GLY A 317 -14.28 -1.31 -2.47
CA GLY A 317 -13.72 -2.58 -2.08
C GLY A 317 -12.55 -2.49 -1.12
N HIS A 318 -11.86 -3.62 -1.00
CA HIS A 318 -10.63 -3.74 -0.26
C HIS A 318 -9.75 -4.84 -0.86
N GLY A 319 -8.46 -4.81 -0.52
CA GLY A 319 -7.49 -5.78 -0.99
C GLY A 319 -6.99 -6.67 0.13
N MET A 320 -6.50 -7.84 -0.24
CA MET A 320 -5.79 -8.76 0.63
C MET A 320 -4.47 -9.14 -0.03
N LEU A 321 -3.38 -9.03 0.72
CA LEU A 321 -2.06 -9.53 0.32
C LEU A 321 -1.65 -10.66 1.26
N GLU A 322 -1.65 -11.87 0.74
CA GLU A 322 -1.33 -13.09 1.46
C GLU A 322 0.06 -13.60 1.06
N ILE A 323 1.07 -13.28 1.85
CA ILE A 323 2.42 -13.79 1.65
C ILE A 323 2.44 -15.26 2.09
N LYS A 324 2.74 -16.16 1.15
CA LYS A 324 2.79 -17.61 1.41
C LYS A 324 4.18 -18.05 1.84
N ASN A 325 5.21 -17.52 1.21
CA ASN A 325 6.63 -17.79 1.47
C ASN A 325 7.51 -16.76 0.73
N ARG A 326 8.82 -16.97 0.71
CA ARG A 326 9.77 -16.04 0.07
C ARG A 326 9.58 -15.81 -1.43
N THR A 327 8.84 -16.68 -2.13
CA THR A 327 8.69 -16.65 -3.58
C THR A 327 7.30 -16.23 -4.05
N HIS A 328 6.26 -16.46 -3.26
CA HIS A 328 4.87 -16.27 -3.67
C HIS A 328 4.11 -15.45 -2.63
N ALA A 329 3.44 -14.41 -3.12
CA ALA A 329 2.33 -13.77 -2.43
C ALA A 329 1.09 -13.81 -3.35
N PHE A 330 -0.08 -13.97 -2.76
CA PHE A 330 -1.34 -13.89 -3.49
C PHE A 330 -2.01 -12.56 -3.16
N PHE A 331 -2.33 -11.78 -4.18
CA PHE A 331 -3.11 -10.56 -4.06
C PHE A 331 -4.52 -10.80 -4.59
N SER A 332 -5.52 -10.35 -3.87
CA SER A 332 -6.92 -10.39 -4.29
C SER A 332 -7.63 -9.09 -3.93
N TRP A 333 -8.47 -8.59 -4.82
CA TRP A 333 -9.36 -7.45 -4.59
C TRP A 333 -10.81 -7.92 -4.53
N HIS A 334 -11.52 -7.42 -3.52
CA HIS A 334 -12.88 -7.83 -3.16
C HIS A 334 -13.80 -6.60 -3.20
N ARG A 335 -14.84 -6.68 -4.02
CA ARG A 335 -15.84 -5.61 -4.15
C ARG A 335 -16.86 -5.69 -3.05
N ASN A 336 -17.41 -4.54 -2.65
CA ASN A 336 -18.41 -4.46 -1.59
C ASN A 336 -19.76 -5.07 -1.99
N GLU A 337 -20.09 -5.09 -3.29
CA GLU A 337 -21.35 -5.62 -3.81
C GLU A 337 -21.36 -7.16 -3.94
N ASP A 338 -20.19 -7.80 -3.94
CA ASP A 338 -20.09 -9.24 -4.01
C ASP A 338 -20.22 -9.89 -2.61
N GLU A 339 -20.43 -11.21 -2.58
CA GLU A 339 -20.28 -11.96 -1.34
C GLU A 339 -18.82 -11.89 -0.85
N ILE A 340 -18.60 -11.93 0.47
CA ILE A 340 -17.30 -11.67 1.13
C ILE A 340 -16.12 -12.50 0.56
N ALA A 341 -16.38 -13.67 -0.03
CA ALA A 341 -15.35 -14.57 -0.54
C ALA A 341 -15.05 -14.41 -2.04
N VAL A 342 -15.72 -13.51 -2.74
CA VAL A 342 -15.59 -13.34 -4.20
C VAL A 342 -14.44 -12.40 -4.53
N GLU A 343 -13.46 -12.95 -5.24
CA GLU A 343 -12.32 -12.19 -5.77
C GLU A 343 -12.69 -11.63 -7.14
N ALA A 344 -12.85 -10.31 -7.25
CA ALA A 344 -13.18 -9.64 -8.52
C ALA A 344 -11.95 -9.50 -9.43
N ASP A 345 -10.78 -9.32 -8.83
CA ASP A 345 -9.47 -9.43 -9.49
C ASP A 345 -8.49 -10.13 -8.53
N SER A 346 -7.59 -10.93 -9.06
CA SER A 346 -6.53 -11.56 -8.27
C SER A 346 -5.28 -11.83 -9.09
N ALA A 347 -4.13 -11.82 -8.42
CA ALA A 347 -2.84 -12.02 -9.04
C ALA A 347 -1.86 -12.72 -8.09
N TRP A 348 -1.12 -13.70 -8.63
CA TRP A 348 0.07 -14.22 -7.95
C TRP A 348 1.26 -13.28 -8.18
N LEU A 349 1.79 -12.74 -7.10
CA LEU A 349 3.00 -11.92 -7.11
C LEU A 349 4.22 -12.82 -6.85
N LEU A 350 5.08 -12.92 -7.86
CA LEU A 350 6.35 -13.65 -7.77
C LEU A 350 7.45 -12.71 -7.28
N ASN A 351 8.10 -13.09 -6.17
CA ASN A 351 9.11 -12.26 -5.52
C ASN A 351 10.29 -11.95 -6.45
N ARG A 352 10.62 -10.67 -6.60
CA ARG A 352 11.63 -10.19 -7.56
C ARG A 352 13.05 -10.59 -7.21
N TYR A 353 13.36 -10.76 -5.92
CA TYR A 353 14.68 -11.19 -5.49
C TYR A 353 14.87 -12.71 -5.63
N TRP A 354 13.96 -13.51 -5.08
CA TRP A 354 14.10 -14.96 -5.05
C TRP A 354 13.74 -15.66 -6.35
N HIS A 355 12.85 -15.08 -7.17
CA HIS A 355 12.51 -15.64 -8.49
C HIS A 355 13.57 -15.32 -9.54
N SER A 356 14.17 -14.13 -9.52
CA SER A 356 15.22 -13.76 -10.49
C SER A 356 16.48 -14.62 -10.37
N LEU A 357 16.77 -15.19 -9.19
CA LEU A 357 17.87 -16.13 -8.99
C LEU A 357 17.66 -17.50 -9.68
N LYS A 358 16.43 -17.83 -10.09
CA LYS A 358 16.13 -19.08 -10.82
C LYS A 358 16.21 -18.93 -12.33
N GLU A 359 16.20 -17.71 -12.85
CA GLU A 359 16.40 -17.50 -14.29
C GLU A 359 17.90 -17.48 -14.60
N PRO A 360 18.38 -18.34 -15.52
CA PRO A 360 19.76 -18.25 -15.97
C PRO A 360 19.95 -16.90 -16.65
N SER A 361 20.80 -16.05 -16.08
CA SER A 361 21.25 -14.81 -16.71
C SER A 361 21.65 -15.07 -18.17
N PRO A 362 21.09 -14.35 -19.16
CA PRO A 362 21.58 -14.40 -20.53
C PRO A 362 22.99 -13.80 -20.67
N TYR A 363 23.46 -13.09 -19.65
CA TYR A 363 24.82 -12.60 -19.57
C TYR A 363 25.70 -13.61 -18.81
N LYS A 364 26.49 -14.34 -19.59
CA LYS A 364 27.72 -14.96 -19.08
C LYS A 364 28.55 -13.86 -18.41
N ASP A 365 28.94 -14.18 -17.19
CA ASP A 365 29.98 -13.58 -16.37
C ASP A 365 31.07 -12.87 -17.19
N CYS A 366 31.00 -11.53 -17.25
CA CYS A 366 32.11 -10.66 -17.59
C CYS A 366 32.54 -9.91 -16.32
N SER A 367 32.91 -10.63 -15.28
CA SER A 367 33.64 -10.04 -14.15
C SER A 367 35.08 -9.71 -14.56
N LEU A 368 35.29 -8.58 -15.24
CA LEU A 368 36.52 -7.82 -15.05
C LEU A 368 36.29 -6.92 -13.83
N LYS A 369 36.69 -7.39 -12.66
CA LYS A 369 36.80 -6.54 -11.47
C LYS A 369 37.85 -5.46 -11.76
N PRO A 370 37.57 -4.16 -11.55
CA PRO A 370 38.64 -3.18 -11.46
C PRO A 370 39.41 -3.45 -10.17
N ASP A 371 40.70 -3.72 -10.31
CA ASP A 371 41.65 -3.79 -9.20
C ASP A 371 41.82 -2.39 -8.60
N LEU A 372 41.29 -2.19 -7.40
CA LEU A 372 41.39 -0.94 -6.63
C LEU A 372 42.66 -0.86 -5.77
N SER A 373 43.71 -1.64 -6.07
CA SER A 373 44.96 -1.64 -5.28
C SER A 373 46.01 -0.60 -5.68
N SER A 374 45.73 0.35 -6.60
CA SER A 374 46.75 1.30 -7.08
C SER A 374 46.48 2.79 -6.82
N LEU A 375 45.83 3.14 -5.70
CA LEU A 375 45.87 4.52 -5.18
C LEU A 375 46.59 4.55 -3.82
N VAL A 376 47.88 4.23 -3.87
CA VAL A 376 48.84 4.59 -2.84
C VAL A 376 49.48 5.92 -3.23
N TYR A 377 49.31 6.89 -2.34
CA TYR A 377 50.03 8.16 -2.21
C TYR A 377 51.39 8.22 -2.91
N ASN A 378 51.63 9.31 -3.65
CA ASN A 378 52.95 9.93 -3.75
C ASN A 378 52.82 11.46 -3.91
N SER A 379 53.55 12.14 -3.02
CA SER A 379 53.81 13.58 -2.83
C SER A 379 52.65 14.51 -2.55
#